data_AF-A0A1K1PZD1-F1
#
_entry.id   AF-A0A1K1PZD1-F1
#
_cell.length_a   1.000
_cell.length_b   1.000
_cell.length_c   1.000
_cell.angle_alpha   90.00
_cell.angle_beta   90.00
_cell.angle_gamma   90.00
#
_symmetry.space_group_name_H-M   'P 1'
#
loop_
_entity.id
_entity.type
_entity.pdbx_description
1 polymer ?
#
loop_
_entity_poly.entity_id
_entity_poly.type
_entity_poly.pdbx_seq_one_letter_code
_entity_poly.pdbx_strand_id
1 'polypeptide(L)'
;MKALEITRLLDSHEPLAIVRYFEWVALAKDNGTPRYALLHLNKKKNKIRELSVPDTLVSLLTSRLHLFTKVCAADGGTVWERMHFRDVVKTSIPEHEIVQWIHKN
;
A
#
# COMPACT_ATOMS: atom_id res chain seq x y z
N MET A 1 -16.64 -8.11 1.70
CA MET A 1 -15.51 -9.08 1.80
C MET A 1 -14.14 -8.40 1.81
N LYS A 2 -13.78 -7.52 0.87
CA LYS A 2 -12.47 -6.83 0.86
C LYS A 2 -12.22 -5.88 2.05
N ALA A 3 -13.24 -5.20 2.56
CA ALA A 3 -13.12 -4.30 3.71
C ALA A 3 -12.65 -5.03 5.00
N LEU A 4 -13.23 -6.19 5.30
CA LEU A 4 -12.86 -7.01 6.44
C LEU A 4 -11.41 -7.52 6.33
N GLU A 5 -10.96 -7.86 5.13
CA GLU A 5 -9.57 -8.25 4.86
C GLU A 5 -8.61 -7.11 5.17
N ILE A 6 -8.91 -5.89 4.71
CA ILE A 6 -8.09 -4.69 4.98
C ILE A 6 -8.03 -4.40 6.48
N THR A 7 -9.16 -4.40 7.19
CA THR A 7 -9.18 -4.19 8.64
C THR A 7 -8.31 -5.24 9.36
N ARG A 8 -8.47 -6.52 9.01
CA ARG A 8 -7.66 -7.59 9.61
C ARG A 8 -6.17 -7.43 9.34
N LEU A 9 -5.77 -6.96 8.15
CA LEU A 9 -4.36 -6.69 7.83
C LEU A 9 -3.84 -5.49 8.63
N LEU A 10 -4.60 -4.40 8.72
CA LEU A 10 -4.19 -3.22 9.49
C LEU A 10 -3.96 -3.56 10.97
N ASP A 11 -4.82 -4.39 11.55
CA ASP A 11 -4.70 -4.85 12.94
C ASP A 11 -3.73 -6.04 13.11
N SER A 12 -3.15 -6.58 12.02
CA SER A 12 -2.15 -7.64 12.11
C SER A 12 -0.76 -7.10 12.48
N HIS A 13 0.16 -7.99 12.83
CA HIS A 13 1.60 -7.69 12.96
C HIS A 13 2.39 -8.13 11.73
N GLU A 14 1.76 -8.17 10.54
CA GLU A 14 2.45 -8.55 9.32
C GLU A 14 3.18 -7.36 8.68
N PRO A 15 4.26 -7.61 7.91
CA PRO A 15 4.88 -6.59 7.07
C PRO A 15 3.86 -6.06 6.06
N LEU A 16 3.68 -4.75 6.03
CA LEU A 16 2.74 -4.06 5.15
C LEU A 16 3.35 -2.75 4.64
N ALA A 17 2.90 -2.31 3.47
CA ALA A 17 3.08 -0.93 3.05
C ALA A 17 1.74 -0.27 2.73
N ILE A 18 1.64 1.01 3.05
CA ILE A 18 0.52 1.88 2.69
C ILE A 18 1.06 2.86 1.66
N VAL A 19 0.39 2.92 0.51
CA VAL A 19 0.67 3.87 -0.56
C VAL A 19 -0.49 4.83 -0.65
N ARG A 20 -0.23 6.12 -0.45
CA ARG A 20 -1.14 7.19 -0.84
C ARG A 20 -0.72 7.71 -2.20
N TYR A 21 -1.67 7.80 -3.12
CA TYR A 21 -1.51 8.39 -4.45
C TYR A 21 -2.67 9.32 -4.74
N PHE A 22 -2.58 10.13 -5.78
CA PHE A 22 -3.68 11.01 -6.20
C PHE A 22 -4.29 10.51 -7.50
N GLU A 23 -5.60 10.33 -7.49
CA GLU A 23 -6.38 10.05 -8.69
C GLU A 23 -6.91 11.37 -9.25
N TRP A 24 -6.55 11.67 -10.49
CA TRP A 24 -6.97 12.89 -11.18
C TRP A 24 -8.18 12.58 -12.06
N VAL A 25 -9.24 13.38 -11.92
CA VAL A 25 -10.32 13.34 -12.89
C VAL A 25 -9.84 14.09 -14.14
N ALA A 26 -9.95 13.48 -15.32
CA ALA A 26 -9.39 13.99 -16.58
C ALA A 26 -9.75 15.45 -16.95
N LEU A 27 -10.77 16.01 -16.30
CA LEU A 27 -11.31 17.36 -16.55
C LEU A 27 -10.92 18.41 -15.48
N ALA A 28 -10.24 18.03 -14.40
CA ALA A 28 -9.81 18.96 -13.34
C ALA A 28 -8.35 18.71 -12.95
N LYS A 29 -7.43 19.49 -13.54
CA LYS A 29 -5.98 19.38 -13.32
C LYS A 29 -5.52 19.75 -11.91
N ASP A 30 -6.41 20.32 -11.09
CA ASP A 30 -6.05 20.89 -9.79
C ASP A 30 -6.69 20.15 -8.59
N ASN A 31 -7.57 19.18 -8.85
CA ASN A 31 -8.35 18.48 -7.80
C ASN A 31 -8.08 16.98 -7.77
N GLY A 32 -6.82 16.60 -7.50
CA GLY A 32 -6.45 15.21 -7.27
C GLY A 32 -7.10 14.68 -5.98
N THR A 33 -7.88 13.60 -6.08
CA THR A 33 -8.48 12.96 -4.91
C THR A 33 -7.47 11.96 -4.32
N PRO A 34 -7.12 12.06 -3.04
CA PRO A 34 -6.20 11.11 -2.43
C PRO A 34 -6.85 9.72 -2.35
N ARG A 35 -6.15 8.73 -2.89
CA ARG A 35 -6.46 7.31 -2.81
C ARG A 35 -5.39 6.58 -2.02
N TYR A 36 -5.77 5.44 -1.48
CA TYR A 36 -4.88 4.62 -0.66
C TYR A 36 -4.90 3.18 -1.17
N ALA A 37 -3.73 2.56 -1.21
CA ALA A 37 -3.55 1.15 -1.46
C ALA A 37 -2.77 0.53 -0.30
N LEU A 38 -3.16 -0.68 0.09
CA LEU A 38 -2.46 -1.50 1.05
C LEU A 38 -1.71 -2.60 0.30
N LEU A 39 -0.39 -2.62 0.42
CA LEU A 39 0.47 -3.66 -0.10
C LEU A 39 0.75 -4.68 0.99
N HIS A 40 0.55 -5.96 0.68
CA HIS A 40 0.83 -7.05 1.58
C HIS A 40 1.51 -8.21 0.85
N LEU A 41 2.38 -8.92 1.57
CA LEU A 41 3.05 -10.09 1.02
C LEU A 41 2.16 -11.32 1.19
N ASN A 42 1.71 -11.91 0.09
CA ASN A 42 1.11 -13.23 0.12
C ASN A 42 2.22 -14.29 0.22
N LYS A 43 2.57 -14.65 1.47
CA LYS A 43 3.62 -15.65 1.78
C LYS A 43 3.35 -17.02 1.15
N LYS A 44 2.09 -17.41 0.92
CA LYS A 44 1.78 -18.71 0.30
C LYS A 44 2.10 -18.74 -1.19
N LYS A 45 2.08 -17.58 -1.84
CA LYS A 45 2.30 -17.43 -3.29
C LYS A 45 3.58 -16.68 -3.64
N ASN A 46 4.35 -16.23 -2.64
CA ASN A 46 5.50 -15.34 -2.77
C ASN A 46 5.23 -14.14 -3.69
N LYS A 47 4.06 -13.51 -3.52
CA LYS A 47 3.62 -12.39 -4.37
C LYS A 47 3.17 -11.20 -3.57
N ILE A 48 3.47 -10.01 -4.07
CA ILE A 48 2.90 -8.76 -3.59
C ILE A 48 1.44 -8.71 -4.04
N ARG A 49 0.55 -8.43 -3.09
CA ARG A 49 -0.85 -8.16 -3.37
C ARG A 49 -1.15 -6.73 -3.00
N GLU A 50 -1.84 -6.05 -3.92
CA GLU A 50 -2.36 -4.72 -3.72
C GLU A 50 -3.86 -4.77 -3.43
N LEU A 51 -4.27 -4.04 -2.39
CA LEU A 51 -5.65 -3.86 -2.02
C LEU A 51 -5.96 -2.36 -2.02
N SER A 52 -6.74 -1.91 -3.01
CA SER A 52 -7.32 -0.56 -2.97
C SER A 52 -8.18 -0.39 -1.72
N VAL A 53 -7.93 0.67 -0.97
CA VAL A 53 -8.61 0.97 0.29
C VAL A 53 -9.84 1.82 -0.02
N PRO A 54 -11.05 1.33 0.28
CA PRO A 54 -12.28 2.11 0.10
C PRO A 54 -12.26 3.38 0.97
N ASP A 55 -12.90 4.44 0.49
CA ASP A 55 -12.98 5.73 1.19
C ASP A 55 -13.54 5.58 2.63
N THR A 56 -14.47 4.65 2.83
CA THR A 56 -15.06 4.33 4.14
C THR A 56 -14.05 3.79 5.16
N LEU A 57 -12.90 3.28 4.73
CA LEU A 57 -11.83 2.76 5.59
C LEU A 57 -10.64 3.71 5.73
N VAL A 58 -10.65 4.87 5.06
CA VAL A 58 -9.53 5.82 5.12
C VAL A 58 -9.33 6.38 6.53
N SER A 59 -10.41 6.70 7.24
CA SER A 59 -10.33 7.15 8.65
C SER A 59 -9.70 6.09 9.56
N LEU A 60 -10.05 4.82 9.35
CA LEU A 60 -9.43 3.71 10.09
C LEU A 60 -7.94 3.59 9.76
N LEU A 61 -7.58 3.59 8.47
CA LEU A 61 -6.20 3.50 8.02
C LEU A 61 -5.35 4.64 8.58
N THR A 62 -5.83 5.88 8.49
CA THR A 62 -5.11 7.07 8.98
C THR A 62 -4.90 7.03 10.49
N SER A 63 -5.88 6.52 11.26
CA SER A 63 -5.72 6.31 12.71
C SER A 63 -4.60 5.33 13.08
N ARG A 64 -4.20 4.44 12.15
CA ARG A 64 -3.14 3.43 12.33
C ARG A 64 -1.78 3.82 11.77
N LEU A 65 -1.67 4.96 11.08
CA LEU A 65 -0.40 5.37 10.44
C LEU A 65 0.77 5.53 11.42
N HIS A 66 0.50 5.79 12.70
CA HIS A 66 1.53 5.84 13.75
C HIS A 66 2.26 4.50 13.96
N LEU A 67 1.68 3.39 13.49
CA LEU A 67 2.30 2.06 13.51
C LEU A 67 3.23 1.81 12.32
N PHE A 68 3.38 2.79 11.42
CA PHE A 68 4.16 2.68 10.21
C PHE A 68 5.22 3.79 10.17
N THR A 69 6.37 3.46 9.61
CA THR A 69 7.44 4.40 9.32
C THR A 69 7.18 5.02 7.95
N LYS A 70 7.13 6.35 7.87
CA LYS A 70 7.11 7.04 6.58
C LYS A 70 8.47 6.89 5.90
N VAL A 71 8.48 6.31 4.70
CA VAL A 71 9.72 5.96 3.98
C VAL A 71 9.91 6.74 2.68
N CYS A 72 8.84 7.33 2.15
CA CYS A 72 8.89 8.18 0.98
C CYS A 72 7.75 9.20 1.06
N ALA A 73 8.04 10.45 0.73
CA ALA A 73 7.05 11.49 0.50
C ALA A 73 7.51 12.33 -0.68
N ALA A 74 6.69 12.38 -1.73
CA ALA A 74 6.92 13.18 -2.92
C ALA A 74 5.60 13.81 -3.36
N ASP A 75 5.64 14.72 -4.32
CA ASP A 75 4.44 15.45 -4.78
C ASP A 75 3.35 14.50 -5.30
N GLY A 76 3.74 13.35 -5.86
CA GLY A 76 2.83 12.33 -6.38
C GLY A 76 2.23 11.38 -5.33
N GLY A 77 2.71 11.39 -4.09
CA GLY A 77 2.24 10.42 -3.10
C GLY A 77 3.11 10.25 -1.86
N THR A 78 2.69 9.36 -0.99
CA THR A 78 3.41 9.05 0.25
C THR A 78 3.37 7.56 0.52
N VAL A 79 4.50 6.99 0.91
CA VAL A 79 4.61 5.57 1.27
C VAL A 79 5.01 5.44 2.73
N TRP A 80 4.28 4.59 3.44
CA TRP A 80 4.58 4.16 4.79
C TRP A 80 4.78 2.66 4.83
N GLU A 81 5.72 2.20 5.64
CA GLU A 81 6.06 0.78 5.78
C GLU A 81 6.00 0.35 7.24
N ARG A 82 5.53 -0.88 7.48
CA ARG A 82 5.60 -1.58 8.75
C ARG A 82 6.54 -2.76 8.61
N MET A 83 7.43 -2.94 9.59
CA MET A 83 8.44 -4.01 9.62
C MET A 83 9.33 -4.06 8.37
N HIS A 84 9.77 -2.89 7.87
CA HIS A 84 10.68 -2.81 6.71
C HIS A 84 10.17 -3.64 5.51
N PHE A 85 8.92 -3.44 5.13
CA PHE A 85 8.22 -4.25 4.12
C PHE A 85 9.05 -4.46 2.85
N ARG A 86 9.78 -3.43 2.38
CA ARG A 86 10.65 -3.53 1.19
C ARG A 86 11.74 -4.59 1.34
N ASP A 87 12.34 -4.72 2.53
CA ASP A 87 13.46 -5.61 2.78
C ASP A 87 12.96 -7.06 2.89
N VAL A 88 11.77 -7.23 3.49
CA VAL A 88 11.06 -8.51 3.50
C VAL A 88 10.71 -8.95 2.08
N VAL A 89 10.24 -8.04 1.23
CA VAL A 89 9.92 -8.34 -0.18
C VAL A 89 11.17 -8.75 -0.95
N LYS A 90 12.27 -7.99 -0.85
CA LYS A 90 13.54 -8.28 -1.54
C LYS A 90 14.14 -9.63 -1.16
N THR A 91 13.95 -10.06 0.09
CA THR A 91 14.45 -11.36 0.57
C THR A 91 13.52 -12.52 0.23
N SER A 92 12.23 -12.25 0.00
CA SER A 92 11.20 -13.30 -0.21
C SER A 92 10.77 -13.48 -1.66
N ILE A 93 10.92 -12.46 -2.50
CA ILE A 93 10.47 -12.46 -3.90
C ILE A 93 11.68 -12.26 -4.82
N PRO A 94 11.86 -13.11 -5.86
CA PRO A 94 12.90 -12.90 -6.86
C PRO A 94 12.82 -11.51 -7.50
N GLU A 95 13.97 -10.88 -7.71
CA GLU A 95 14.05 -9.50 -8.24
C GLU A 95 13.29 -9.32 -9.56
N HIS A 96 13.36 -10.30 -10.47
CA HIS A 96 12.64 -10.24 -11.74
C HIS A 96 11.11 -10.19 -11.57
N GLU A 97 10.55 -10.83 -10.54
CA GLU A 97 9.11 -10.73 -10.25
C GLU A 97 8.72 -9.36 -9.68
N ILE A 98 9.61 -8.76 -8.87
CA ILE A 98 9.42 -7.39 -8.35
C ILE A 98 9.42 -6.40 -9.52
N VAL A 99 10.40 -6.49 -10.42
CA VAL A 99 10.51 -5.65 -11.61
C VAL A 99 9.29 -5.83 -12.52
N GLN A 100 8.84 -7.06 -12.74
CA GLN A 100 7.62 -7.32 -13.50
C GLN A 100 6.37 -6.71 -12.83
N TRP A 101 6.29 -6.71 -11.51
CA TRP A 101 5.18 -6.09 -10.79
C TRP A 101 5.19 -4.56 -10.93
N ILE A 102 6.37 -3.93 -10.81
CA ILE A 102 6.54 -2.49 -11.00
C ILE A 102 6.15 -2.07 -12.42
N HIS A 103 6.50 -2.83 -13.45
CA HIS A 103 6.15 -2.48 -14.84
C HIS A 103 4.69 -2.76 -15.23
N LYS A 104 3.95 -3.51 -14.41
CA LYS A 104 2.53 -3.84 -14.66
C LYS A 104 1.56 -2.83 -14.05
N ASN A 105 2.04 -1.95 -13.17
CA ASN A 105 1.25 -0.95 -12.44
C ASN A 105 1.86 0.43 -12.62
#